data_AF-A0A063BK15-F1
#
_entry.id   AF-A0A063BK15-F1
#
_cell.length_a   1.000
_cell.length_b   1.000
_cell.length_c   1.000
_cell.angle_alpha   90.00
_cell.angle_beta   90.00
_cell.angle_gamma   90.00
#
_symmetry.space_group_name_H-M   'P 1'
#
loop_
_entity.id
_entity.type
_entity.pdbx_description
1 polymer ?
#
loop_
_entity_poly.entity_id
_entity_poly.type
_entity_poly.pdbx_seq_one_letter_code
_entity_poly.pdbx_strand_id
1 'polypeptide(L)'
;MDAIKLKQYAELLEAEIQANRGKSKEVDWLAQYPPLVEALADAKAGRISQPRNLGGLGRWEQESSIQDFDELAERLAQFELLLWGWKLPSDGGP
;
A
#
# COMPACT_ATOMS: atom_id res chain seq x y z
N MET A 1 6.57 12.02 8.99
CA MET A 1 5.73 10.83 8.72
C MET A 1 5.25 10.26 10.03
N ASP A 2 4.01 9.79 10.07
CA ASP A 2 3.47 9.10 11.24
C ASP A 2 3.79 7.61 11.14
N ALA A 3 4.87 7.19 11.82
CA ALA A 3 5.36 5.80 11.76
C ALA A 3 4.34 4.80 12.32
N ILE A 4 3.47 5.23 13.25
CA ILE A 4 2.43 4.36 13.83
C ILE A 4 1.38 4.07 12.78
N LYS A 5 0.87 5.11 12.10
CA LYS A 5 -0.09 4.93 11.00
C LYS A 5 0.52 4.14 9.85
N LEU A 6 1.75 4.47 9.47
CA LEU A 6 2.41 3.82 8.35
C LEU A 6 2.59 2.31 8.60
N LYS A 7 2.91 1.92 9.83
CA LYS A 7 2.91 0.51 10.26
C LYS A 7 1.51 -0.12 10.20
N GLN A 8 0.50 0.54 10.77
CA GLN A 8 -0.88 0.04 10.78
C GLN A 8 -1.41 -0.23 9.37
N TYR A 9 -1.23 0.73 8.45
CA TYR A 9 -1.70 0.59 7.07
C TYR A 9 -0.87 -0.40 6.25
N ALA A 10 0.42 -0.60 6.58
CA ALA A 10 1.19 -1.69 6.01
C ALA A 10 0.65 -3.07 6.44
N GLU A 11 0.28 -3.24 7.72
CA GLU A 11 -0.32 -4.49 8.21
C GLU A 11 -1.69 -4.76 7.57
N LEU A 12 -2.53 -3.72 7.42
CA LEU A 12 -3.81 -3.82 6.73
C LEU A 12 -3.65 -4.18 5.25
N LEU A 13 -2.76 -3.50 4.52
CA LEU A 13 -2.51 -3.78 3.11
C LEU A 13 -1.93 -5.19 2.91
N GLU A 14 -1.00 -5.62 3.76
CA GLU A 14 -0.44 -6.97 3.68
C GLU A 14 -1.53 -8.03 3.92
N ALA A 15 -2.42 -7.82 4.88
CA ALA A 15 -3.55 -8.71 5.13
C ALA A 15 -4.47 -8.82 3.92
N GLU A 16 -4.84 -7.69 3.29
CA GLU A 16 -5.68 -7.68 2.08
C GLU A 16 -5.02 -8.38 0.89
N ILE A 17 -3.72 -8.16 0.69
CA ILE A 17 -2.95 -8.85 -0.36
C ILE A 17 -2.97 -10.36 -0.15
N GLN A 18 -2.75 -10.84 1.09
CA GLN A 18 -2.79 -12.29 1.36
C GLN A 18 -4.21 -12.86 1.25
N ALA A 19 -5.23 -12.13 1.68
CA ALA A 19 -6.63 -12.56 1.60
C ALA A 19 -7.14 -12.70 0.15
N ASN A 20 -6.53 -11.97 -0.78
CA ASN A 20 -6.89 -11.98 -2.20
C ASN A 20 -5.89 -12.73 -3.10
N ARG A 21 -4.84 -13.30 -2.52
CA ARG A 21 -3.81 -14.07 -3.24
C ARG A 21 -4.41 -15.27 -3.97
N GLY A 22 -3.97 -15.49 -5.20
CA GLY A 22 -4.49 -16.55 -6.09
C GLY A 22 -5.86 -16.26 -6.71
N LYS A 23 -6.53 -15.15 -6.36
CA LYS A 23 -7.79 -14.74 -7.00
C LYS A 23 -7.57 -13.97 -8.31
N SER A 24 -6.41 -13.35 -8.48
CA SER A 24 -6.05 -12.57 -9.67
C SER A 24 -4.53 -12.54 -9.87
N LYS A 25 -4.09 -12.52 -11.13
CA LYS A 25 -2.66 -12.40 -11.47
C LYS A 25 -2.09 -11.06 -11.02
N GLU A 26 -2.93 -10.04 -10.99
CA GLU A 26 -2.61 -8.68 -10.57
C GLU A 26 -2.29 -8.68 -9.07
N VAL A 27 -3.12 -9.35 -8.25
CA VAL A 27 -2.84 -9.50 -6.81
C VAL A 27 -1.59 -10.34 -6.58
N ASP A 28 -1.39 -11.41 -7.34
CA ASP A 28 -0.20 -12.26 -7.22
C ASP A 28 1.09 -11.53 -7.63
N TRP A 29 1.01 -10.65 -8.63
CA TRP A 29 2.10 -9.76 -9.02
C TRP A 29 2.38 -8.72 -7.94
N LEU A 30 1.34 -8.07 -7.41
CA LEU A 30 1.45 -7.07 -6.35
C LEU A 30 2.11 -7.65 -5.09
N ALA A 31 1.74 -8.88 -4.72
CA ALA A 31 2.32 -9.62 -3.60
C ALA A 31 3.83 -9.91 -3.76
N GLN A 32 4.36 -9.82 -4.97
CA GLN A 32 5.76 -10.08 -5.31
C GLN A 32 6.49 -8.82 -5.77
N TYR A 33 5.81 -7.68 -5.84
CA TYR A 33 6.37 -6.44 -6.37
C TYR A 33 7.42 -5.88 -5.40
N PRO A 34 8.72 -5.92 -5.73
CA PRO A 34 9.78 -5.68 -4.75
C PRO A 34 9.71 -4.30 -4.05
N PRO A 35 9.44 -3.18 -4.75
CA PRO A 35 9.32 -1.88 -4.10
C PRO A 35 8.24 -1.84 -3.01
N LEU A 36 7.10 -2.50 -3.25
CA LEU A 36 6.02 -2.58 -2.27
C LEU A 36 6.39 -3.51 -1.11
N VAL A 37 6.91 -4.71 -1.40
CA VAL A 37 7.29 -5.68 -0.37
C VAL A 37 8.33 -5.10 0.60
N GLU A 38 9.33 -4.40 0.06
CA GLU A 38 10.33 -3.70 0.88
C GLU A 38 9.71 -2.57 1.70
N ALA A 39 8.85 -1.75 1.09
CA ALA A 39 8.18 -0.67 1.81
C ALA A 39 7.28 -1.19 2.94
N LEU A 40 6.56 -2.30 2.74
CA LEU A 40 5.77 -2.96 3.79
C LEU A 40 6.66 -3.47 4.93
N ALA A 41 7.81 -4.08 4.61
CA ALA A 41 8.74 -4.56 5.62
C ALA A 41 9.36 -3.41 6.43
N ASP A 42 9.80 -2.34 5.76
CA ASP A 42 10.39 -1.17 6.40
C ASP A 42 9.36 -0.38 7.21
N ALA A 43 8.13 -0.26 6.72
CA ALA A 43 7.00 0.31 7.44
C ALA A 43 6.76 -0.40 8.77
N LYS A 44 6.64 -1.73 8.73
CA LYS A 44 6.43 -2.57 9.93
C LYS A 44 7.60 -2.51 10.91
N ALA A 45 8.81 -2.35 10.39
CA ALA A 45 10.03 -2.18 11.18
C ALA A 45 10.26 -0.73 11.67
N GLY A 46 9.41 0.23 11.30
CA GLY A 46 9.56 1.64 11.65
C GLY A 46 10.78 2.32 11.02
N ARG A 47 11.27 1.83 9.87
CA ARG A 47 12.48 2.31 9.18
C ARG A 47 12.22 3.41 8.15
N ILE A 48 10.96 3.73 7.88
CA ILE A 48 10.59 4.79 6.93
C ILE A 48 10.56 6.13 7.64
N SER A 49 11.62 6.91 7.44
CA SER A 49 11.78 8.25 8.01
C SER A 49 11.57 9.38 6.99
N GLN A 50 11.55 9.04 5.70
CA GLN A 50 11.41 9.98 4.58
C GLN A 50 10.44 9.43 3.53
N PRO A 51 9.81 10.32 2.72
CA PRO A 51 8.93 9.90 1.64
C PRO A 51 9.60 8.91 0.68
N ARG A 52 8.87 7.87 0.28
CA ARG A 52 9.35 6.80 -0.60
C ARG A 52 8.37 6.56 -1.73
N ASN A 53 8.87 6.57 -2.96
CA ASN A 53 8.09 6.24 -4.16
C ASN A 53 8.16 4.72 -4.42
N LEU A 54 7.03 4.11 -4.77
CA LEU A 54 6.94 2.68 -5.11
C LEU A 54 7.28 2.35 -6.58
N GLY A 55 7.60 3.34 -7.41
CA GLY A 55 8.36 3.17 -8.65
C GLY A 55 7.66 2.44 -9.79
N GLY A 56 6.62 3.04 -10.39
CA GLY A 56 5.89 2.45 -11.53
C GLY A 56 4.56 1.79 -11.15
N LEU A 57 4.27 1.73 -9.85
CA LEU A 57 3.00 1.25 -9.31
C LEU A 57 1.80 2.02 -9.88
N GLY A 58 1.83 3.36 -9.87
CA GLY A 58 0.71 4.15 -10.40
C GLY A 58 0.43 3.99 -11.91
N ARG A 59 1.39 3.51 -12.70
CA ARG A 59 1.11 3.11 -14.09
C ARG A 59 0.45 1.74 -14.13
N TRP A 60 0.96 0.79 -13.35
CA TRP A 60 0.38 -0.54 -13.24
C TRP A 60 -1.05 -0.51 -12.69
N GLU A 61 -1.36 0.34 -11.70
CA GLU A 61 -2.72 0.50 -11.16
C GLU A 61 -3.74 0.96 -12.21
N GLN A 62 -3.32 1.78 -13.18
CA GLN A 62 -4.18 2.21 -14.29
C GLN A 62 -4.40 1.12 -15.34
N GLU A 63 -3.43 0.22 -15.50
CA GLU A 63 -3.44 -0.86 -16.50
C GLU A 63 -3.97 -2.19 -15.93
N SER A 64 -4.17 -2.28 -14.61
CA SER A 64 -4.57 -3.49 -13.89
C SER A 64 -6.04 -3.45 -13.44
N SER A 65 -6.60 -4.62 -13.21
CA SER A 65 -7.95 -4.79 -12.64
C SER A 65 -7.94 -4.72 -11.11
N ILE A 66 -6.92 -4.09 -10.50
CA ILE A 66 -6.78 -4.05 -9.04
C ILE A 66 -7.93 -3.29 -8.37
N GLN A 67 -8.57 -2.38 -9.11
CA GLN A 67 -9.75 -1.62 -8.70
C GLN A 67 -10.99 -2.51 -8.47
N ASP A 68 -11.01 -3.74 -8.99
CA ASP A 68 -12.10 -4.71 -8.71
C ASP A 68 -12.04 -5.27 -7.28
N PHE A 69 -10.96 -4.99 -6.54
CA PHE A 69 -10.76 -5.37 -5.15
C PHE A 69 -10.86 -4.14 -4.25
N ASP A 70 -12.08 -3.67 -3.99
CA ASP A 70 -12.36 -2.39 -3.30
C ASP A 70 -11.47 -2.13 -2.08
N GLU A 71 -11.46 -3.07 -1.12
CA GLU A 71 -10.67 -2.93 0.12
C GLU A 71 -9.16 -2.92 -0.14
N LEU A 72 -8.67 -3.79 -1.04
CA LEU A 72 -7.24 -3.85 -1.37
C LEU A 72 -6.78 -2.58 -2.09
N ALA A 73 -7.56 -2.09 -3.05
CA ALA A 73 -7.27 -0.85 -3.77
C ALA A 73 -7.29 0.35 -2.82
N GLU A 74 -8.26 0.40 -1.89
CA GLU A 74 -8.31 1.43 -0.86
C GLU A 74 -7.07 1.39 0.03
N ARG A 75 -6.69 0.22 0.55
CA ARG A 75 -5.50 0.06 1.41
C ARG A 75 -4.23 0.42 0.68
N LEU A 76 -4.12 0.10 -0.61
CA LEU A 76 -2.96 0.43 -1.44
C LEU A 76 -2.81 1.95 -1.55
N ALA A 77 -3.88 2.65 -1.94
CA ALA A 77 -3.88 4.11 -2.05
C ALA A 77 -3.59 4.81 -0.70
N GLN A 78 -4.16 4.31 0.39
CA GLN A 78 -3.91 4.85 1.73
C GLN A 78 -2.44 4.68 2.14
N PHE A 79 -1.87 3.50 1.87
CA PHE A 79 -0.46 3.24 2.18
C PHE A 79 0.47 4.12 1.33
N GLU A 80 0.18 4.29 0.04
CA GLU A 80 0.94 5.21 -0.83
C GLU A 80 0.90 6.65 -0.33
N LEU A 81 -0.27 7.18 0.02
CA LEU A 81 -0.39 8.53 0.58
C LEU A 81 0.49 8.70 1.82
N LEU A 82 0.47 7.74 2.74
CA LEU A 82 1.31 7.76 3.93
C LEU A 82 2.81 7.66 3.58
N LEU A 83 3.19 6.84 2.59
CA LEU A 83 4.55 6.76 2.04
C LEU A 83 5.02 8.05 1.37
N TRP A 84 4.13 8.87 0.84
CA TRP A 84 4.45 10.22 0.35
C TRP A 84 4.50 11.26 1.48
N GLY A 85 4.18 10.86 2.71
CA GLY A 85 4.11 11.73 3.88
C GLY A 85 2.83 12.54 3.98
N TRP A 86 1.80 12.19 3.19
CA TRP A 86 0.51 12.88 3.17
C TRP A 86 -0.39 12.33 4.28
N LYS A 87 -1.39 13.13 4.68
CA LYS A 87 -2.43 12.68 5.61
C LYS A 87 -3.53 11.94 4.85
N LEU A 88 -4.17 11.00 5.53
CA LEU A 88 -5.34 10.32 4.99
C LEU A 88 -6.56 11.26 5.02
N PRO A 89 -7.55 11.09 4.11
CA PRO A 89 -8.76 11.91 4.10
C PRO A 89 -9.54 11.84 5.42
N SER A 90 -9.54 10.68 6.07
CA SER A 90 -10.19 10.44 7.37
C SER A 90 -9.51 11.17 8.54
N ASP A 91 -8.31 11.71 8.34
CA ASP A 91 -7.56 12.50 9.33
C ASP A 91 -7.97 13.98 9.35
N GLY A 92 -8.84 14.40 8.43
CA GLY A 92 -9.43 15.72 8.34
C GLY A 92 -10.94 15.62 8.17
N GLY A 93 -11.66 15.38 9.27
CA GLY A 93 -13.06 15.78 9.34
C GLY A 93 -13.19 17.31 9.43
N PRO A 94 -14.31 17.89 8.97
CA PRO A 94 -14.58 19.33 9.10
C PRO A 94 -14.53 19.83 10.55
#